data_AF-A0A2E2RT75-F1
#
_entry.id   AF-A0A2E2RT75-F1
#
_cell.length_a   1.000
_cell.length_b   1.000
_cell.length_c   1.000
_cell.angle_alpha   90.00
_cell.angle_beta   90.00
_cell.angle_gamma   90.00
#
_symmetry.space_group_name_H-M   'P 1'
#
loop_
_entity.id
_entity.type
_entity.pdbx_description
1 polymer ?
#
loop_
_entity_poly.entity_id
_entity_poly.type
_entity_poly.pdbx_seq_one_letter_code
_entity_poly.pdbx_strand_id
1 'polypeptide(L)'
;MFRPEDYERRQAARSDSSARTPLSLLEIASEFDQSEEKPDERDATSLHEHPERGHETAYGRTPDPITENSQTASNRRSISGQFEQVGVDDIIEWLAQGTRLIVWSVVLCVAAALLFGFLATPKYKVYTDILVAPANLNVVREDVFESSPQSDAQILEVESRLRVLTSRNVLSRVIDDLNLTEDPEFVKPSPFAAIKNLFASNEEVEANTRLAVMRELSERVEASREQRSFIVVLETWREDPEKAVELADAMVKAFEQEMFESAASSAGRVARDINARLKELRRSATEAETRVEAFRRENGLAVAGNELERSRLSSELNSQVLEAQQRLIQEQTQYQQMRAALNAGRTRSASVFESDTMSNLREQNNELRQRIGSLELSLGPRHPQLLQAQSELEALENAINDEARAILDRARASYEREQTALAALQAKAGEETSNVFVDNEAEVQLRDLERDATAKAQLYETFLTRSQQITESQQIDTTNIRVISSAVPPKAPSWPPRKLILMAGGVAAGLMIGVGLALLLGFRRSMRSMRLANA
;
A
#
# COMPACT_ATOMS: atom_id res chain seq x y z
N MET A 1 25.80 27.52 30.18
CA MET A 1 27.26 27.65 30.00
C MET A 1 27.84 26.26 30.19
N PHE A 2 28.06 25.52 29.10
CA PHE A 2 28.59 24.15 29.11
C PHE A 2 29.76 24.10 28.13
N ARG A 3 30.92 23.67 28.62
CA ARG A 3 32.18 23.55 27.85
C ARG A 3 32.16 22.24 27.04
N PRO A 4 32.58 22.23 25.76
CA PRO A 4 32.66 21.04 24.94
C PRO A 4 34.12 20.66 24.66
N GLU A 5 34.65 19.66 25.36
CA GLU A 5 35.92 19.02 24.99
C GLU A 5 35.86 17.54 25.39
N ASP A 6 35.37 16.67 24.49
CA ASP A 6 35.61 15.21 24.57
C ASP A 6 35.31 14.45 23.25
N TYR A 7 35.11 15.14 22.13
CA TYR A 7 34.71 14.49 20.87
C TYR A 7 35.86 13.98 19.98
N GLU A 8 37.13 14.31 20.26
CA GLU A 8 38.22 14.04 19.30
C GLU A 8 39.10 12.80 19.57
N ARG A 9 38.85 12.01 20.63
CA ARG A 9 39.70 10.84 20.93
C ARG A 9 39.23 9.49 20.37
N ARG A 10 38.16 9.43 19.56
CA ARG A 10 37.66 8.15 18.98
C ARG A 10 37.88 7.96 17.48
N GLN A 11 38.51 8.90 16.77
CA GLN A 11 38.70 8.79 15.32
C GLN A 11 40.10 8.37 14.85
N ALA A 12 41.05 8.11 15.75
CA ALA A 12 42.41 7.72 15.39
C ALA A 12 42.74 6.26 15.79
N ALA A 13 41.96 5.28 15.34
CA ALA A 13 42.32 3.86 15.40
C ALA A 13 41.41 3.00 14.52
N ARG A 14 41.53 3.12 13.19
CA ARG A 14 41.17 2.08 12.19
C ARG A 14 41.40 2.61 10.78
N SER A 15 42.66 2.74 10.42
CA SER A 15 43.08 2.94 9.03
C SER A 15 44.38 2.18 8.81
N ASP A 16 44.28 0.85 8.69
CA ASP A 16 45.15 0.08 7.79
C ASP A 16 44.70 -1.39 7.74
N SER A 17 44.18 -1.82 6.59
CA SER A 17 44.39 -3.16 6.01
C SER A 17 43.50 -3.33 4.77
N SER A 18 44.07 -2.92 3.64
CA SER A 18 44.06 -3.61 2.33
C SER A 18 42.91 -4.55 1.92
N ALA A 19 42.25 -4.14 0.84
CA ALA A 19 42.00 -4.92 -0.39
C ALA A 19 41.17 -6.21 -0.34
N ARG A 20 39.94 -6.14 -0.89
CA ARG A 20 39.37 -7.07 -1.90
C ARG A 20 37.91 -6.69 -2.24
N THR A 21 37.69 -6.22 -3.46
CA THR A 21 36.43 -6.38 -4.24
C THR A 21 36.67 -7.52 -5.24
N PRO A 22 35.66 -8.14 -5.89
CA PRO A 22 34.22 -7.88 -5.87
C PRO A 22 33.36 -9.16 -5.72
N LEU A 23 32.03 -9.06 -5.78
CA LEU A 23 31.17 -9.98 -6.57
C LEU A 23 29.70 -9.52 -6.54
N SER A 24 29.19 -9.26 -7.74
CA SER A 24 27.81 -8.90 -8.07
C SER A 24 26.91 -10.14 -8.13
N LEU A 25 25.72 -10.03 -7.55
CA LEU A 25 24.66 -11.04 -7.47
C LEU A 25 23.86 -11.15 -8.79
N LEU A 26 24.54 -11.44 -9.90
CA LEU A 26 23.91 -11.57 -11.23
C LEU A 26 24.40 -12.81 -12.01
N GLU A 27 24.83 -13.85 -11.30
CA GLU A 27 25.42 -15.06 -11.89
C GLU A 27 24.97 -16.35 -11.16
N ILE A 28 23.67 -16.45 -10.85
CA ILE A 28 23.06 -17.69 -10.36
C ILE A 28 21.68 -17.85 -11.02
N ALA A 29 21.65 -18.15 -12.32
CA ALA A 29 20.50 -18.74 -13.00
C ALA A 29 20.87 -19.15 -14.45
N SER A 30 21.83 -20.06 -14.60
CA SER A 30 21.97 -20.87 -15.82
C SER A 30 22.59 -22.22 -15.47
N GLU A 31 22.09 -23.27 -16.11
CA GLU A 31 22.59 -24.66 -16.14
C GLU A 31 22.28 -25.61 -14.98
N PHE A 32 21.16 -26.31 -15.14
CA PHE A 32 20.98 -27.78 -15.08
C PHE A 32 19.64 -28.02 -15.83
N ASP A 33 19.44 -28.93 -16.78
CA ASP A 33 20.02 -30.24 -17.06
C ASP A 33 19.60 -30.68 -18.49
N GLN A 34 20.45 -31.48 -19.15
CA GLN A 34 20.27 -32.07 -20.49
C GLN A 34 20.18 -33.60 -20.39
N SER A 35 19.28 -34.23 -21.16
CA SER A 35 19.35 -35.61 -21.73
C SER A 35 17.93 -35.91 -22.25
N GLU A 36 17.62 -36.44 -23.44
CA GLU A 36 18.10 -37.45 -24.40
C GLU A 36 17.37 -37.14 -25.76
N GLU A 37 17.50 -37.77 -26.92
CA GLU A 37 18.50 -38.55 -27.67
C GLU A 37 17.91 -38.72 -29.10
N LYS A 38 18.73 -38.36 -30.11
CA LYS A 38 18.89 -38.78 -31.54
C LYS A 38 17.79 -39.47 -32.43
N PRO A 39 18.00 -39.46 -33.79
CA PRO A 39 16.97 -39.52 -34.83
C PRO A 39 17.05 -40.72 -35.81
N ASP A 40 16.04 -40.85 -36.67
CA ASP A 40 15.98 -41.37 -38.07
C ASP A 40 14.50 -41.83 -38.32
N GLU A 41 13.85 -41.86 -39.48
CA GLU A 41 14.15 -41.65 -40.90
C GLU A 41 12.80 -41.86 -41.67
N ARG A 42 12.61 -41.13 -42.79
CA ARG A 42 11.75 -41.39 -43.98
C ARG A 42 10.21 -41.29 -43.98
N ASP A 43 9.80 -40.50 -44.99
CA ASP A 43 8.79 -40.72 -46.04
C ASP A 43 7.30 -40.36 -45.84
N ALA A 44 6.97 -39.23 -46.49
CA ALA A 44 6.07 -39.15 -47.65
C ALA A 44 4.73 -38.40 -47.49
N THR A 45 4.60 -37.40 -48.39
CA THR A 45 3.38 -36.84 -49.02
C THR A 45 2.47 -35.97 -48.13
N SER A 46 2.00 -34.79 -48.53
CA SER A 46 1.86 -34.18 -49.86
C SER A 46 1.39 -32.72 -49.75
N LEU A 47 1.95 -31.87 -50.64
CA LEU A 47 1.34 -30.74 -51.39
C LEU A 47 0.62 -29.61 -50.61
N HIS A 48 0.77 -28.32 -50.93
CA HIS A 48 1.32 -27.64 -52.10
C HIS A 48 1.52 -26.17 -51.72
N GLU A 49 2.71 -25.62 -51.95
CA GLU A 49 2.86 -24.19 -52.19
C GLU A 49 4.09 -23.98 -53.10
N HIS A 50 4.11 -22.82 -53.74
CA HIS A 50 5.27 -22.15 -54.35
C HIS A 50 5.52 -22.22 -55.87
N PRO A 51 6.21 -21.18 -56.42
CA PRO A 51 5.75 -20.42 -57.58
C PRO A 51 6.87 -20.31 -58.65
N GLU A 52 6.80 -19.21 -59.42
CA GLU A 52 7.88 -18.53 -60.15
C GLU A 52 8.28 -19.01 -61.56
N ARG A 53 8.16 -18.03 -62.47
CA ARG A 53 9.08 -17.57 -63.53
C ARG A 53 10.18 -18.51 -64.03
N GLY A 54 10.33 -18.50 -65.36
CA GLY A 54 11.60 -18.76 -66.03
C GLY A 54 11.49 -18.67 -67.55
N HIS A 55 12.23 -17.73 -68.14
CA HIS A 55 12.38 -17.50 -69.58
C HIS A 55 13.12 -18.64 -70.28
N GLU A 56 12.92 -18.83 -71.59
CA GLU A 56 13.93 -18.58 -72.65
C GLU A 56 13.59 -19.22 -74.00
N THR A 57 14.16 -18.58 -75.02
CA THR A 57 14.03 -18.66 -76.48
C THR A 57 14.66 -19.89 -77.16
N ALA A 58 14.22 -20.25 -78.37
CA ALA A 58 15.09 -20.35 -79.58
C ALA A 58 14.39 -20.93 -80.86
N TYR A 59 14.48 -20.15 -81.94
CA TYR A 59 14.82 -20.42 -83.37
C TYR A 59 14.46 -21.70 -84.17
N GLY A 60 14.07 -21.46 -85.45
CA GLY A 60 14.50 -22.21 -86.66
C GLY A 60 13.37 -22.68 -87.61
N ARG A 61 13.04 -21.99 -88.72
CA ARG A 61 13.59 -22.03 -90.12
C ARG A 61 12.89 -23.04 -91.07
N THR A 62 12.03 -22.51 -91.98
CA THR A 62 11.65 -22.80 -93.42
C THR A 62 11.72 -24.24 -94.00
N PRO A 63 10.96 -24.69 -95.04
CA PRO A 63 10.47 -23.93 -96.22
C PRO A 63 9.09 -24.35 -96.87
N ASP A 64 8.64 -23.57 -97.86
CA ASP A 64 7.61 -23.87 -98.90
C ASP A 64 8.17 -24.80 -100.02
N PRO A 65 7.46 -25.15 -101.14
CA PRO A 65 6.04 -25.01 -101.53
C PRO A 65 5.43 -26.32 -102.14
N ILE A 66 4.13 -26.34 -102.50
CA ILE A 66 3.67 -26.77 -103.85
C ILE A 66 2.41 -25.96 -104.26
N THR A 67 2.52 -25.35 -105.44
CA THR A 67 1.54 -24.81 -106.40
C THR A 67 0.32 -25.74 -106.68
N GLU A 68 -0.80 -25.40 -107.31
CA GLU A 68 -1.43 -24.23 -107.93
C GLU A 68 -2.76 -24.80 -108.50
N ASN A 69 -3.91 -24.11 -108.37
CA ASN A 69 -4.89 -24.02 -109.46
C ASN A 69 -6.08 -23.10 -109.15
N SER A 70 -6.07 -21.97 -109.87
CA SER A 70 -7.15 -21.39 -110.68
C SER A 70 -8.61 -21.34 -110.15
N GLN A 71 -8.95 -20.11 -109.75
CA GLN A 71 -10.12 -19.32 -110.16
C GLN A 71 -11.54 -19.90 -109.93
N THR A 72 -12.27 -19.26 -109.02
CA THR A 72 -13.60 -18.70 -109.32
C THR A 72 -13.97 -17.67 -108.26
N ALA A 73 -14.21 -16.44 -108.71
CA ALA A 73 -14.77 -15.38 -107.90
C ALA A 73 -16.22 -15.73 -107.56
N SER A 74 -16.54 -15.89 -106.28
CA SER A 74 -17.79 -15.43 -105.69
C SER A 74 -17.80 -15.69 -104.18
N ASN A 75 -17.85 -14.59 -103.45
CA ASN A 75 -18.73 -14.42 -102.30
C ASN A 75 -18.70 -15.52 -101.22
N ARG A 76 -17.75 -15.40 -100.28
CA ARG A 76 -17.97 -15.84 -98.90
C ARG A 76 -17.25 -14.91 -97.94
N ARG A 77 -18.01 -13.94 -97.43
CA ARG A 77 -17.64 -13.11 -96.27
C ARG A 77 -17.27 -14.02 -95.10
N SER A 78 -16.17 -13.66 -94.47
CA SER A 78 -15.59 -14.25 -93.28
C SER A 78 -16.58 -14.29 -92.11
N ILE A 79 -16.66 -15.46 -91.48
CA ILE A 79 -17.21 -15.63 -90.14
C ILE A 79 -16.12 -15.16 -89.17
N SER A 80 -16.14 -13.85 -88.90
CA SER A 80 -15.44 -13.21 -87.79
C SER A 80 -16.39 -12.15 -87.26
N GLY A 81 -17.35 -12.59 -86.44
CA GLY A 81 -18.39 -11.73 -85.90
C GLY A 81 -18.97 -12.36 -84.66
N GLN A 82 -18.39 -12.03 -83.51
CA GLN A 82 -19.01 -12.03 -82.18
C GLN A 82 -17.94 -11.48 -81.20
N PHE A 83 -18.29 -10.42 -80.48
CA PHE A 83 -17.44 -9.49 -79.69
C PHE A 83 -16.75 -8.37 -80.49
N GLU A 84 -17.51 -7.71 -81.38
CA GLU A 84 -17.14 -6.36 -81.82
C GLU A 84 -17.46 -5.35 -80.70
N GLN A 85 -16.36 -4.83 -80.18
CA GLN A 85 -16.09 -3.91 -79.07
C GLN A 85 -17.06 -2.73 -78.93
N VAL A 86 -17.56 -2.49 -77.71
CA VAL A 86 -18.02 -1.14 -77.32
C VAL A 86 -16.78 -0.23 -77.35
N GLY A 87 -16.73 0.69 -78.30
CA GLY A 87 -15.62 1.64 -78.45
C GLY A 87 -15.73 2.80 -77.46
N VAL A 88 -14.62 3.50 -77.22
CA VAL A 88 -14.65 4.79 -76.49
C VAL A 88 -15.57 5.78 -77.20
N ASP A 89 -15.68 5.67 -78.52
CA ASP A 89 -16.59 6.48 -79.36
C ASP A 89 -18.07 6.22 -79.04
N ASP A 90 -18.47 4.97 -78.74
CA ASP A 90 -19.85 4.65 -78.33
C ASP A 90 -20.18 5.26 -76.97
N ILE A 91 -19.23 5.26 -76.03
CA ILE A 91 -19.39 5.86 -74.70
C ILE A 91 -19.55 7.38 -74.83
N ILE A 92 -18.75 8.03 -75.68
CA ILE A 92 -18.85 9.46 -75.98
C ILE A 92 -20.18 9.76 -76.67
N GLU A 93 -20.63 8.91 -77.59
CA GLU A 93 -21.90 9.09 -78.28
C GLU A 93 -23.10 8.93 -77.33
N TRP A 94 -23.07 7.96 -76.41
CA TRP A 94 -24.10 7.78 -75.38
C TRP A 94 -24.14 8.97 -74.41
N LEU A 95 -22.98 9.51 -74.03
CA LEU A 95 -22.87 10.72 -73.21
C LEU A 95 -23.39 11.95 -73.97
N ALA A 96 -23.03 12.12 -75.24
CA ALA A 96 -23.47 13.23 -76.08
C ALA A 96 -25.00 13.21 -76.30
N GLN A 97 -25.57 12.04 -76.58
CA GLN A 97 -27.02 11.83 -76.71
C GLN A 97 -27.74 11.96 -75.35
N GLY A 98 -27.05 11.65 -74.25
CA GLY A 98 -27.54 11.73 -72.87
C GLY A 98 -27.41 13.09 -72.20
N THR A 99 -26.82 14.10 -72.85
CA THR A 99 -26.57 15.44 -72.25
C THR A 99 -27.81 16.10 -71.63
N ARG A 100 -28.99 15.95 -72.26
CA ARG A 100 -30.25 16.46 -71.69
C ARG A 100 -30.62 15.76 -70.38
N LEU A 101 -30.41 14.44 -70.28
CA LEU A 101 -30.67 13.68 -69.06
C LEU A 101 -29.69 14.05 -67.94
N ILE A 102 -28.42 14.27 -68.29
CA ILE A 102 -27.39 14.72 -67.33
C ILE A 102 -27.77 16.10 -66.77
N VAL A 103 -28.16 17.04 -67.64
CA VAL A 103 -28.59 18.39 -67.20
C VAL A 103 -29.86 18.32 -66.33
N TRP A 104 -30.87 17.53 -66.72
CA TRP A 104 -32.07 17.36 -65.89
C TRP A 104 -31.79 16.69 -64.54
N SER A 105 -30.89 15.71 -64.50
CA SER A 105 -30.43 15.07 -63.26
C SER A 105 -29.72 16.06 -62.34
N VAL A 106 -28.83 16.90 -62.89
CA VAL A 106 -28.15 17.96 -62.14
C VAL A 106 -29.15 18.98 -61.60
N VAL A 107 -30.08 19.47 -62.42
CA VAL A 107 -31.10 20.42 -61.99
C VAL A 107 -31.97 19.83 -60.88
N LEU A 108 -32.38 18.57 -61.00
CA LEU A 108 -33.20 17.89 -60.00
C LEU A 108 -32.44 17.67 -58.68
N CYS A 109 -31.18 17.24 -58.72
CA CYS A 109 -30.36 17.06 -57.51
C CYS A 109 -30.03 18.40 -56.83
N VAL A 110 -29.77 19.47 -57.60
CA VAL A 110 -29.57 20.82 -57.04
C VAL A 110 -30.87 21.36 -56.43
N ALA A 111 -32.01 21.18 -57.11
CA ALA A 111 -33.31 21.58 -56.58
C ALA A 111 -33.63 20.81 -55.28
N ALA A 112 -33.36 19.50 -55.24
CA ALA A 112 -33.53 18.67 -54.04
C ALA A 112 -32.58 19.10 -52.91
N ALA A 113 -31.31 19.43 -53.21
CA ALA A 113 -30.35 19.89 -52.22
C ALA A 113 -30.71 21.27 -51.63
N LEU A 114 -31.22 22.19 -52.46
CA LEU A 114 -31.72 23.48 -51.99
C LEU A 114 -33.02 23.33 -51.19
N LEU A 115 -33.95 22.48 -51.66
CA LEU A 115 -35.18 22.16 -50.93
C LEU A 115 -34.84 21.56 -49.54
N PHE A 116 -33.89 20.63 -49.49
CA PHE A 116 -33.37 20.08 -48.24
C PHE A 116 -32.78 21.18 -47.35
N GLY A 117 -31.99 22.09 -47.89
CA GLY A 117 -31.45 23.22 -47.14
C GLY A 117 -32.49 24.19 -46.57
N PHE A 118 -33.69 24.26 -47.16
CA PHE A 118 -34.81 25.06 -46.65
C PHE A 118 -35.68 24.30 -45.63
N LEU A 119 -35.78 22.97 -45.76
CA LEU A 119 -36.62 22.13 -44.89
C LEU A 119 -35.88 21.59 -43.67
N ALA A 120 -34.55 21.57 -43.73
CA ALA A 120 -33.68 21.15 -42.64
C ALA A 120 -33.77 22.11 -41.45
N THR A 121 -33.99 21.57 -40.26
CA THR A 121 -34.00 22.33 -39.00
C THR A 121 -32.63 22.96 -38.74
N PRO A 122 -32.54 24.30 -38.57
CA PRO A 122 -31.27 24.95 -38.30
C PRO A 122 -30.73 24.50 -36.94
N LYS A 123 -29.42 24.21 -36.86
CA LYS A 123 -28.74 23.90 -35.59
C LYS A 123 -27.71 24.97 -35.29
N TYR A 124 -27.77 25.57 -34.12
CA TYR A 124 -26.81 26.56 -33.64
C TYR A 124 -25.92 25.91 -32.58
N LYS A 125 -24.67 25.60 -32.98
CA LYS A 125 -23.65 25.07 -32.09
C LYS A 125 -22.94 26.20 -31.35
N VAL A 126 -22.71 26.01 -30.06
CA VAL A 126 -21.98 26.94 -29.19
C VAL A 126 -20.89 26.20 -28.42
N TYR A 127 -19.78 26.89 -28.18
CA TYR A 127 -18.59 26.36 -27.54
C TYR A 127 -18.32 27.09 -26.23
N THR A 128 -17.95 26.35 -25.19
CA THR A 128 -17.46 26.89 -23.91
C THR A 128 -16.17 26.19 -23.54
N ASP A 129 -15.12 26.96 -23.24
CA ASP A 129 -13.82 26.41 -22.86
C ASP A 129 -13.70 26.39 -21.33
N ILE A 130 -13.50 25.19 -20.78
CA ILE A 130 -13.37 24.95 -19.34
C ILE A 130 -11.95 24.45 -19.06
N LEU A 131 -11.21 25.16 -18.21
CA LEU A 131 -9.93 24.67 -17.68
C LEU A 131 -10.20 23.68 -16.55
N VAL A 132 -9.70 22.47 -16.71
CA VAL A 132 -9.69 21.45 -15.65
C VAL A 132 -8.25 21.27 -15.22
N ALA A 133 -7.82 21.99 -14.19
CA ALA A 133 -6.45 21.88 -13.71
C ALA A 133 -6.24 20.55 -12.96
N PRO A 134 -5.10 19.86 -13.15
CA PRO A 134 -4.77 18.66 -12.39
C PRO A 134 -4.76 18.98 -10.88
N ALA A 135 -5.29 18.07 -10.06
CA ALA A 135 -5.32 18.26 -8.62
C ALA A 135 -3.93 18.02 -8.03
N ASN A 136 -3.18 19.10 -7.78
CA ASN A 136 -1.90 19.02 -7.08
C ASN A 136 -2.11 19.27 -5.59
N LEU A 137 -2.70 18.31 -4.87
CA LEU A 137 -2.79 18.39 -3.40
C LEU A 137 -1.68 17.56 -2.74
N ASN A 138 -0.41 17.82 -3.08
CA ASN A 138 0.72 17.29 -2.30
C ASN A 138 0.95 18.18 -1.07
N VAL A 139 0.12 18.01 -0.05
CA VAL A 139 0.22 18.77 1.21
C VAL A 139 1.30 18.21 2.14
N VAL A 140 1.90 17.06 1.84
CA VAL A 140 3.05 16.55 2.60
C VAL A 140 4.09 15.98 1.64
N ARG A 141 5.16 16.75 1.40
CA ARG A 141 6.39 16.25 0.78
C ARG A 141 7.23 15.59 1.87
N GLU A 142 7.08 14.28 2.01
CA GLU A 142 8.15 13.44 2.52
C GLU A 142 8.35 12.39 1.42
N ASP A 143 9.36 12.62 0.58
CA ASP A 143 10.16 11.60 -0.12
C ASP A 143 10.87 12.21 -1.34
N VAL A 144 12.19 12.16 -1.30
CA VAL A 144 13.14 12.75 -2.28
C VAL A 144 13.26 11.89 -3.55
N PHE A 145 12.41 10.88 -3.75
CA PHE A 145 12.48 9.98 -4.90
C PHE A 145 11.10 9.56 -5.41
N GLU A 146 10.39 10.42 -6.13
CA GLU A 146 9.42 9.96 -7.12
C GLU A 146 9.66 10.68 -8.45
N SER A 147 10.45 10.03 -9.31
CA SER A 147 10.48 10.30 -10.74
C SER A 147 9.13 9.87 -11.33
N SER A 148 8.27 10.87 -11.47
CA SER A 148 6.91 10.89 -12.01
C SER A 148 6.74 10.19 -13.37
N PRO A 149 5.87 9.16 -13.48
CA PRO A 149 5.08 8.86 -14.67
C PRO A 149 3.68 9.52 -14.53
N GLN A 150 3.59 10.78 -14.11
CA GLN A 150 2.28 11.42 -13.85
C GLN A 150 1.54 11.92 -15.09
N SER A 151 2.15 11.97 -16.29
CA SER A 151 1.43 12.51 -17.46
C SER A 151 0.16 11.72 -17.77
N ASP A 152 0.25 10.40 -17.72
CA ASP A 152 -0.84 9.52 -18.14
C ASP A 152 -1.92 9.43 -17.07
N ALA A 153 -1.53 9.39 -15.79
CA ALA A 153 -2.47 9.44 -14.67
C ALA A 153 -3.25 10.77 -14.61
N GLN A 154 -2.59 11.90 -14.87
CA GLN A 154 -3.27 13.21 -14.94
C GLN A 154 -4.21 13.30 -16.15
N ILE A 155 -3.87 12.70 -17.28
CA ILE A 155 -4.76 12.64 -18.46
C ILE A 155 -6.01 11.81 -18.15
N LEU A 156 -5.86 10.65 -17.51
CA LEU A 156 -6.99 9.80 -17.10
C LEU A 156 -7.91 10.50 -16.08
N GLU A 157 -7.36 11.34 -15.21
CA GLU A 157 -8.15 12.15 -14.27
C GLU A 157 -9.03 13.18 -15.00
N VAL A 158 -8.48 13.85 -16.01
CA VAL A 158 -9.22 14.81 -16.83
C VAL A 158 -10.32 14.10 -17.63
N GLU A 159 -10.05 12.94 -18.20
CA GLU A 159 -11.06 12.13 -18.89
C GLU A 159 -12.17 11.65 -17.95
N SER A 160 -11.82 11.30 -16.71
CA SER A 160 -12.80 10.93 -15.69
C SER A 160 -13.71 12.11 -15.32
N ARG A 161 -13.14 13.31 -15.16
CA ARG A 161 -13.90 14.55 -14.92
C ARG A 161 -14.74 14.96 -16.14
N LEU A 162 -14.26 14.73 -17.37
CA LEU A 162 -15.02 14.93 -18.60
C LEU A 162 -16.28 14.05 -18.63
N ARG A 163 -16.19 12.80 -18.15
CA ARG A 163 -17.35 11.91 -18.02
C ARG A 163 -18.35 12.41 -16.96
N VAL A 164 -17.92 13.18 -15.96
CA VAL A 164 -18.83 13.81 -15.00
C VAL A 164 -19.65 14.92 -15.66
N LEU A 165 -19.06 15.70 -16.58
CA LEU A 165 -19.75 16.78 -17.32
C LEU A 165 -20.93 16.27 -18.16
N THR A 166 -20.83 15.05 -18.73
CA THR A 166 -21.92 14.40 -19.46
C THR A 166 -22.67 13.34 -18.63
N SER A 167 -22.47 13.34 -17.30
CA SER A 167 -23.10 12.36 -16.42
C SER A 167 -24.59 12.61 -16.25
N ARG A 168 -25.32 11.55 -15.88
CA ARG A 168 -26.76 11.59 -15.61
C ARG A 168 -27.12 12.65 -14.55
N ASN A 169 -26.31 12.85 -13.53
CA ASN A 169 -26.57 13.81 -12.46
C ASN A 169 -26.55 15.25 -12.99
N VAL A 170 -25.53 15.60 -13.78
CA VAL A 170 -25.40 16.92 -14.41
C VAL A 170 -26.55 17.15 -15.40
N LEU A 171 -26.80 16.20 -16.30
CA LEU A 171 -27.90 16.29 -17.26
C LEU A 171 -29.26 16.43 -16.57
N SER A 172 -29.50 15.66 -15.50
CA SER A 172 -30.72 15.75 -14.70
C SER A 172 -30.90 17.14 -14.08
N ARG A 173 -29.83 17.71 -13.51
CA ARG A 173 -29.88 19.04 -12.91
C ARG A 173 -30.19 20.13 -13.94
N VAL A 174 -29.65 20.00 -15.15
CA VAL A 174 -29.95 20.94 -16.25
C VAL A 174 -31.39 20.80 -16.75
N ILE A 175 -31.93 19.58 -16.82
CA ILE A 175 -33.34 19.34 -17.14
C ILE A 175 -34.25 20.05 -16.13
N ASP A 176 -33.89 20.04 -14.85
CA ASP A 176 -34.64 20.70 -13.79
C ASP A 176 -34.47 22.23 -13.82
N ASP A 177 -33.25 22.75 -14.00
CA ASP A 177 -32.97 24.20 -14.00
C ASP A 177 -33.65 24.91 -15.19
N LEU A 178 -33.68 24.26 -16.36
CA LEU A 178 -34.27 24.79 -17.59
C LEU A 178 -35.67 24.26 -17.90
N ASN A 179 -36.25 23.42 -17.03
CA ASN A 179 -37.54 22.76 -17.22
C ASN A 179 -37.70 22.12 -18.63
N LEU A 180 -36.67 21.40 -19.09
CA LEU A 180 -36.62 20.84 -20.45
C LEU A 180 -37.72 19.80 -20.74
N THR A 181 -38.41 19.31 -19.71
CA THR A 181 -39.59 18.46 -19.82
C THR A 181 -40.83 19.19 -20.35
N GLU A 182 -40.83 20.52 -20.35
CA GLU A 182 -41.91 21.33 -20.92
C GLU A 182 -41.54 21.92 -22.29
N ASP A 183 -40.28 21.75 -22.70
CA ASP A 183 -39.77 22.35 -23.94
C ASP A 183 -40.17 21.50 -25.17
N PRO A 184 -40.91 22.07 -26.14
CA PRO A 184 -41.32 21.35 -27.35
C PRO A 184 -40.13 20.89 -28.22
N GLU A 185 -38.94 21.45 -28.01
CA GLU A 185 -37.72 21.06 -28.72
C GLU A 185 -37.18 19.69 -28.26
N PHE A 186 -37.46 19.29 -27.01
CA PHE A 186 -36.99 18.04 -26.38
C PHE A 186 -38.11 17.00 -26.28
N VAL A 187 -39.33 17.44 -26.06
CA VAL A 187 -40.52 16.59 -26.03
C VAL A 187 -41.12 16.52 -27.43
N LYS A 188 -40.53 15.70 -28.31
CA LYS A 188 -41.12 15.43 -29.63
C LYS A 188 -42.44 14.68 -29.43
N PRO A 189 -43.61 15.26 -29.76
CA PRO A 189 -44.89 14.59 -29.59
C PRO A 189 -44.97 13.42 -30.60
N SER A 190 -44.68 12.21 -30.14
CA SER A 190 -44.89 11.02 -30.96
C SER A 190 -46.40 10.81 -31.15
N PRO A 191 -46.91 10.62 -32.37
CA PRO A 191 -48.34 10.42 -32.61
C PRO A 191 -48.92 9.18 -31.91
N PHE A 192 -48.07 8.23 -31.51
CA PHE A 192 -48.44 7.05 -30.73
C PHE A 192 -48.31 7.23 -29.21
N ALA A 193 -47.68 8.30 -28.72
CA ALA A 193 -47.55 8.58 -27.29
C ALA A 193 -48.92 8.89 -26.66
N ALA A 194 -49.81 9.59 -27.37
CA ALA A 194 -51.16 9.88 -26.90
C ALA A 194 -51.99 8.62 -26.62
N ILE A 195 -51.79 7.54 -27.36
CA ILE A 195 -52.50 6.26 -27.17
C ILE A 195 -51.86 5.45 -26.04
N LYS A 196 -50.53 5.50 -25.91
CA LYS A 196 -49.79 4.82 -24.83
C LYS A 196 -50.03 5.46 -23.46
N ASN A 197 -50.15 6.79 -23.41
CA ASN A 197 -50.38 7.57 -22.19
C ASN A 197 -51.80 7.41 -21.62
N LEU A 198 -52.74 6.81 -22.38
CA LEU A 198 -54.08 6.45 -21.87
C LEU A 198 -54.06 5.23 -20.94
N PHE A 199 -52.98 4.43 -20.95
CA PHE A 199 -52.85 3.20 -20.17
C PHE A 199 -51.72 3.25 -19.11
N ALA A 200 -50.96 4.35 -19.05
CA ALA A 200 -49.86 4.54 -18.10
C ALA A 200 -50.28 5.45 -16.94
N SER A 201 -49.72 5.23 -15.76
CA SER A 201 -49.91 6.13 -14.62
C SER A 201 -49.17 7.46 -14.84
N ASN A 202 -49.67 8.58 -14.29
CA ASN A 202 -49.03 9.90 -14.46
C ASN A 202 -47.54 9.91 -14.05
N GLU A 203 -47.17 9.15 -13.01
CA GLU A 203 -45.80 9.02 -12.52
C GLU A 203 -44.89 8.27 -13.51
N GLU A 204 -45.39 7.23 -14.19
CA GLU A 204 -44.67 6.53 -15.25
C GLU A 204 -44.52 7.39 -16.52
N VAL A 205 -45.50 8.23 -16.84
CA VAL A 205 -45.43 9.13 -18.00
C VAL A 205 -44.35 10.20 -17.80
N GLU A 206 -44.27 10.78 -16.60
CA GLU A 206 -43.27 11.79 -16.26
C GLU A 206 -41.85 11.19 -16.27
N ALA A 207 -41.66 10.02 -15.65
CA ALA A 207 -40.38 9.32 -15.63
C ALA A 207 -39.89 8.93 -17.05
N ASN A 208 -40.80 8.44 -17.90
CA ASN A 208 -40.48 8.10 -19.29
C ASN A 208 -40.17 9.34 -20.14
N THR A 209 -40.90 10.44 -19.94
CA THR A 209 -40.65 11.72 -20.61
C THR A 209 -39.29 12.27 -20.21
N ARG A 210 -38.98 12.26 -18.91
CA ARG A 210 -37.69 12.69 -18.40
C ARG A 210 -36.52 11.88 -18.97
N LEU A 211 -36.68 10.56 -19.08
CA LEU A 211 -35.66 9.70 -19.68
C LEU A 211 -35.46 10.01 -21.18
N ALA A 212 -36.55 10.28 -21.91
CA ALA A 212 -36.49 10.66 -23.31
C ALA A 212 -35.81 12.03 -23.51
N VAL A 213 -36.16 13.03 -22.70
CA VAL A 213 -35.52 14.35 -22.69
C VAL A 213 -34.05 14.23 -22.35
N MET A 214 -33.69 13.40 -21.37
CA MET A 214 -32.29 13.17 -21.00
C MET A 214 -31.48 12.52 -22.11
N ARG A 215 -32.06 11.58 -22.85
CA ARG A 215 -31.41 11.00 -24.03
C ARG A 215 -31.21 12.05 -25.13
N GLU A 216 -32.25 12.80 -25.46
CA GLU A 216 -32.17 13.86 -26.48
C GLU A 216 -31.16 14.94 -26.07
N LEU A 217 -31.09 15.29 -24.78
CA LEU A 217 -30.08 16.21 -24.24
C LEU A 217 -28.67 15.63 -24.34
N SER A 218 -28.46 14.35 -24.01
CA SER A 218 -27.15 13.70 -24.14
C SER A 218 -26.65 13.64 -25.59
N GLU A 219 -27.55 13.60 -26.58
CA GLU A 219 -27.21 13.66 -28.01
C GLU A 219 -26.91 15.10 -28.48
N ARG A 220 -27.28 16.10 -27.68
CA ARG A 220 -27.11 17.54 -27.96
C ARG A 220 -25.91 18.18 -27.27
N VAL A 221 -25.28 17.44 -26.36
CA VAL A 221 -24.16 17.90 -25.55
C VAL A 221 -22.98 16.98 -25.82
N GLU A 222 -21.90 17.54 -26.32
CA GLU A 222 -20.65 16.83 -26.52
C GLU A 222 -19.56 17.56 -25.74
N ALA A 223 -18.77 16.81 -24.98
CA ALA A 223 -17.62 17.37 -24.29
C ALA A 223 -16.38 16.64 -24.75
N SER A 224 -15.40 17.39 -25.25
CA SER A 224 -14.16 16.85 -25.77
C SER A 224 -12.97 17.61 -25.20
N ARG A 225 -11.84 16.94 -25.05
CA ARG A 225 -10.58 17.57 -24.62
C ARG A 225 -9.78 17.98 -25.84
N GLU A 226 -9.21 19.18 -25.81
CA GLU A 226 -8.26 19.62 -26.83
C GLU A 226 -6.95 18.81 -26.72
N GLN A 227 -6.42 18.31 -27.85
CA GLN A 227 -5.23 17.46 -27.84
C GLN A 227 -4.05 18.20 -27.18
N ARG A 228 -3.39 17.54 -26.21
CA ARG A 228 -2.24 18.08 -25.45
C ARG A 228 -2.55 19.33 -24.59
N SER A 229 -3.83 19.56 -24.23
CA SER A 229 -4.24 20.68 -23.37
C SER A 229 -5.21 20.26 -22.25
N PHE A 230 -5.16 20.92 -21.09
CA PHE A 230 -6.11 20.70 -19.98
C PHE A 230 -7.45 21.43 -20.17
N ILE A 231 -7.73 21.86 -21.40
CA ILE A 231 -8.95 22.55 -21.78
C ILE A 231 -9.95 21.52 -22.29
N VAL A 232 -11.14 21.56 -21.68
CA VAL A 232 -12.33 20.84 -22.11
C VAL A 232 -13.20 21.82 -22.89
N VAL A 233 -13.52 21.45 -24.12
CA VAL A 233 -14.46 22.18 -24.97
C VAL A 233 -15.81 21.50 -24.84
N LEU A 234 -16.77 22.23 -24.28
CA LEU A 234 -18.17 21.86 -24.22
C LEU A 234 -18.86 22.40 -25.48
N GLU A 235 -19.28 21.50 -26.36
CA GLU A 235 -20.14 21.79 -27.51
C GLU A 235 -21.59 21.49 -27.14
N THR A 236 -22.47 22.47 -27.32
CA THR A 236 -23.92 22.27 -27.21
C THR A 236 -24.62 22.83 -28.43
N TRP A 237 -25.81 22.30 -28.76
CA TRP A 237 -26.60 22.85 -29.83
C TRP A 237 -28.10 22.86 -29.57
N ARG A 238 -28.76 23.91 -30.07
CA ARG A 238 -30.21 24.12 -30.05
C ARG A 238 -30.69 24.69 -31.38
N GLU A 239 -32.00 24.71 -31.59
CA GLU A 239 -32.62 25.37 -32.74
C GLU A 239 -32.61 26.91 -32.66
N ASP A 240 -32.43 27.46 -31.46
CA ASP A 240 -32.33 28.90 -31.20
C ASP A 240 -30.94 29.28 -30.66
N PRO A 241 -30.30 30.35 -31.17
CA PRO A 241 -28.95 30.73 -30.78
C PRO A 241 -28.84 31.24 -29.34
N GLU A 242 -29.88 31.86 -28.77
CA GLU A 242 -29.86 32.33 -27.37
C GLU A 242 -30.09 31.15 -26.43
N LYS A 243 -31.03 30.25 -26.75
CA LYS A 243 -31.25 29.02 -25.97
C LYS A 243 -30.05 28.08 -25.98
N ALA A 244 -29.24 28.09 -27.04
CA ALA A 244 -28.00 27.33 -27.10
C ALA A 244 -26.95 27.83 -26.09
N VAL A 245 -26.86 29.15 -25.91
CA VAL A 245 -25.98 29.77 -24.90
C VAL A 245 -26.48 29.48 -23.49
N GLU A 246 -27.79 29.63 -23.26
CA GLU A 246 -28.42 29.31 -21.97
C GLU A 246 -28.19 27.84 -21.57
N LEU A 247 -28.29 26.92 -22.53
CA LEU A 247 -27.99 25.51 -22.29
C LEU A 247 -26.52 25.28 -21.91
N ALA A 248 -25.58 25.92 -22.62
CA ALA A 248 -24.16 25.82 -22.31
C ALA A 248 -23.84 26.34 -20.89
N ASP A 249 -24.38 27.50 -20.53
CA ASP A 249 -24.19 28.10 -19.20
C ASP A 249 -24.81 27.25 -18.10
N ALA A 250 -26.01 26.69 -18.32
CA ALA A 250 -26.66 25.78 -17.39
C ALA A 250 -25.85 24.49 -17.18
N MET A 251 -25.28 23.92 -18.26
CA MET A 251 -24.40 22.75 -18.19
C MET A 251 -23.13 23.02 -17.36
N VAL A 252 -22.50 24.17 -17.56
CA VAL A 252 -21.31 24.59 -16.79
C VAL A 252 -21.65 24.74 -15.31
N LYS A 253 -22.71 25.48 -15.00
CA LYS A 253 -23.18 25.70 -13.62
C LYS A 253 -23.54 24.39 -12.92
N ALA A 254 -24.22 23.48 -13.61
CA ALA A 254 -24.57 22.17 -13.07
C ALA A 254 -23.33 21.30 -12.83
N PHE A 255 -22.33 21.36 -13.71
CA PHE A 255 -21.07 20.65 -13.55
C PHE A 255 -20.24 21.19 -12.38
N GLU A 256 -20.12 22.52 -12.24
CA GLU A 256 -19.44 23.15 -11.09
C GLU A 256 -20.08 22.72 -9.77
N GLN A 257 -21.41 22.72 -9.69
CA GLN A 257 -22.15 22.27 -8.51
C GLN A 257 -21.94 20.78 -8.21
N GLU A 258 -22.03 19.89 -9.21
CA GLU A 258 -21.78 18.46 -9.01
C GLU A 258 -20.34 18.21 -8.51
N MET A 259 -19.37 18.93 -9.06
CA MET A 259 -17.97 18.82 -8.64
C MET A 259 -17.75 19.34 -7.22
N PHE A 260 -18.39 20.44 -6.85
CA PHE A 260 -18.37 20.96 -5.47
C PHE A 260 -19.03 20.00 -4.48
N GLU A 261 -20.22 19.48 -4.79
CA GLU A 261 -20.94 18.52 -3.94
C GLU A 261 -20.18 17.20 -3.79
N SER A 262 -19.58 16.70 -4.88
CA SER A 262 -18.72 15.52 -4.86
C SER A 262 -17.46 15.74 -4.01
N ALA A 263 -16.80 16.90 -4.16
CA ALA A 263 -15.64 17.26 -3.34
C ALA A 263 -16.02 17.40 -1.86
N ALA A 264 -17.11 18.09 -1.53
CA ALA A 264 -17.60 18.28 -0.17
C ALA A 264 -17.99 16.95 0.49
N SER A 265 -18.68 16.05 -0.23
CA SER A 265 -19.06 14.74 0.28
C SER A 265 -17.85 13.83 0.53
N SER A 266 -16.84 13.91 -0.35
CA SER A 266 -15.57 13.20 -0.21
C SER A 266 -14.78 13.74 0.99
N ALA A 267 -14.62 15.06 1.09
CA ALA A 267 -13.98 15.71 2.24
C ALA A 267 -14.68 15.36 3.56
N GLY A 268 -16.02 15.37 3.58
CA GLY A 268 -16.81 14.97 4.74
C GLY A 268 -16.63 13.49 5.12
N ARG A 269 -16.46 12.59 4.15
CA ARG A 269 -16.13 11.18 4.41
C ARG A 269 -14.74 11.05 5.03
N VAL A 270 -13.73 11.68 4.42
CA VAL A 270 -12.36 11.69 4.97
C VAL A 270 -12.34 12.26 6.38
N ALA A 271 -13.04 13.36 6.65
CA ALA A 271 -13.13 13.94 7.98
C ALA A 271 -13.77 12.96 8.99
N ARG A 272 -14.83 12.25 8.61
CA ARG A 272 -15.43 11.20 9.47
C ARG A 272 -14.45 10.06 9.73
N ASP A 273 -13.72 9.62 8.71
CA ASP A 273 -12.74 8.52 8.83
C ASP A 273 -11.55 8.92 9.72
N ILE A 274 -11.03 10.14 9.57
CA ILE A 274 -9.99 10.71 10.43
C ILE A 274 -10.47 10.78 11.88
N ASN A 275 -11.68 11.28 12.13
CA ASN A 275 -12.24 11.36 13.48
C ASN A 275 -12.47 9.97 14.09
N ALA A 276 -12.96 9.00 13.31
CA ALA A 276 -13.11 7.61 13.74
C ALA A 276 -11.76 7.00 14.11
N ARG A 277 -10.73 7.24 13.29
CA ARG A 277 -9.36 6.78 13.57
C ARG A 277 -8.76 7.44 14.81
N LEU A 278 -8.95 8.74 15.00
CA LEU A 278 -8.51 9.45 16.22
C LEU A 278 -9.18 8.90 17.47
N LYS A 279 -10.48 8.62 17.41
CA LYS A 279 -11.22 8.01 18.52
C LYS A 279 -10.66 6.63 18.86
N GLU A 280 -10.37 5.83 17.84
CA GLU A 280 -9.78 4.50 18.02
C GLU A 280 -8.36 4.56 18.59
N LEU A 281 -7.51 5.44 18.06
CA LEU A 281 -6.14 5.65 18.57
C LEU A 281 -6.15 6.14 20.02
N ARG A 282 -7.03 7.10 20.35
CA ARG A 282 -7.21 7.57 21.73
C ARG A 282 -7.61 6.42 22.66
N ARG A 283 -8.60 5.62 22.26
CA ARG A 283 -9.04 4.44 23.03
C ARG A 283 -7.89 3.46 23.24
N SER A 284 -7.15 3.13 22.19
CA SER A 284 -6.00 2.22 22.23
C SER A 284 -4.89 2.72 23.15
N ALA A 285 -4.58 4.03 23.11
CA ALA A 285 -3.62 4.65 24.01
C ALA A 285 -4.08 4.58 25.48
N THR A 286 -5.33 4.97 25.77
CA THR A 286 -5.89 4.89 27.13
C THR A 286 -5.95 3.44 27.65
N GLU A 287 -6.31 2.48 26.81
CA GLU A 287 -6.29 1.06 27.17
C GLU A 287 -4.87 0.55 27.47
N ALA A 288 -3.87 1.00 26.71
CA ALA A 288 -2.47 0.66 26.98
C ALA A 288 -1.95 1.29 28.28
N GLU A 289 -2.23 2.56 28.53
CA GLU A 289 -1.90 3.24 29.79
C GLU A 289 -2.60 2.58 30.99
N THR A 290 -3.87 2.21 30.85
CA THR A 290 -4.62 1.51 31.90
C THR A 290 -4.00 0.14 32.20
N ARG A 291 -3.50 -0.57 31.19
CA ARG A 291 -2.77 -1.83 31.39
C ARG A 291 -1.46 -1.62 32.15
N VAL A 292 -0.70 -0.57 31.85
CA VAL A 292 0.51 -0.19 32.60
C VAL A 292 0.18 0.03 34.08
N GLU A 293 -0.84 0.84 34.36
CA GLU A 293 -1.24 1.17 35.73
C GLU A 293 -1.88 -0.03 36.47
N ALA A 294 -2.62 -0.89 35.78
CA ALA A 294 -3.11 -2.14 36.33
C ALA A 294 -1.95 -3.08 36.69
N PHE A 295 -0.99 -3.27 35.79
CA PHE A 295 0.17 -4.13 36.00
C PHE A 295 1.05 -3.62 37.15
N ARG A 296 1.25 -2.30 37.25
CA ARG A 296 1.95 -1.67 38.39
C ARG A 296 1.28 -1.96 39.72
N ARG A 297 -0.05 -1.82 39.78
CA ARG A 297 -0.83 -2.09 41.00
C ARG A 297 -0.84 -3.57 41.38
N GLU A 298 -0.98 -4.47 40.42
CA GLU A 298 -1.03 -5.92 40.64
C GLU A 298 0.32 -6.46 41.13
N ASN A 299 1.43 -5.94 40.61
CA ASN A 299 2.78 -6.38 40.97
C ASN A 299 3.43 -5.52 42.08
N GLY A 300 2.72 -4.54 42.65
CA GLY A 300 3.25 -3.68 43.72
C GLY A 300 4.46 -2.83 43.30
N LEU A 301 4.63 -2.58 42.00
CA LEU A 301 5.76 -1.84 41.45
C LEU A 301 5.54 -0.33 41.66
N ALA A 302 5.96 0.15 42.83
CA ALA A 302 6.00 1.58 43.14
C ALA A 302 7.24 2.25 42.51
N VAL A 303 7.10 3.52 42.12
CA VAL A 303 8.07 4.36 41.40
C VAL A 303 9.52 4.14 41.83
N ALA A 304 10.38 3.73 40.88
CA ALA A 304 11.84 3.85 40.66
C ALA A 304 12.87 4.03 41.82
N GLY A 305 12.46 4.12 43.09
CA GLY A 305 13.33 4.32 44.26
C GLY A 305 13.62 3.02 45.04
N ASN A 306 12.77 2.01 44.89
CA ASN A 306 12.87 0.77 45.69
C ASN A 306 14.02 -0.14 45.25
N GLU A 307 14.44 -0.11 43.98
CA GLU A 307 15.50 -0.98 43.48
C GLU A 307 16.85 -0.72 44.15
N LEU A 308 17.19 0.55 44.39
CA LEU A 308 18.43 0.91 45.08
C LEU A 308 18.42 0.48 46.55
N GLU A 309 17.26 0.54 47.20
CA GLU A 309 17.11 0.09 48.59
C GLU A 309 17.21 -1.44 48.71
N ARG A 310 16.63 -2.19 47.76
CA ARG A 310 16.69 -3.66 47.69
C ARG A 310 18.09 -4.16 47.37
N SER A 311 18.77 -3.55 46.41
CA SER A 311 20.18 -3.85 46.10
C SER A 311 21.09 -3.64 47.32
N ARG A 312 20.86 -2.56 48.08
CA ARG A 312 21.57 -2.29 49.35
C ARG A 312 21.25 -3.34 50.41
N LEU A 313 19.98 -3.71 50.58
CA LEU A 313 19.56 -4.73 51.54
C LEU A 313 20.17 -6.11 51.23
N SER A 314 20.21 -6.49 49.95
CA SER A 314 20.84 -7.75 49.50
C SER A 314 22.36 -7.75 49.79
N SER A 315 23.06 -6.64 49.51
CA SER A 315 24.48 -6.49 49.85
C SER A 315 24.73 -6.57 51.36
N GLU A 316 23.86 -5.95 52.16
CA GLU A 316 23.93 -5.98 53.63
C GLU A 316 23.70 -7.40 54.17
N LEU A 317 22.68 -8.12 53.69
CA LEU A 317 22.43 -9.51 54.05
C LEU A 317 23.61 -10.42 53.68
N ASN A 318 24.22 -10.23 52.52
CA ASN A 318 25.39 -11.00 52.11
C ASN A 318 26.61 -10.73 53.04
N SER A 319 26.78 -9.48 53.48
CA SER A 319 27.79 -9.13 54.48
C SER A 319 27.51 -9.82 55.82
N GLN A 320 26.26 -9.82 56.29
CA GLN A 320 25.85 -10.49 57.54
C GLN A 320 26.03 -12.01 57.48
N VAL A 321 25.76 -12.64 56.32
CA VAL A 321 26.02 -14.06 56.10
C VAL A 321 27.51 -14.36 56.20
N LEU A 322 28.37 -13.55 55.57
CA LEU A 322 29.82 -13.71 55.64
C LEU A 322 30.33 -13.57 57.08
N GLU A 323 29.81 -12.59 57.83
CA GLU A 323 30.16 -12.36 59.23
C GLU A 323 29.72 -13.52 60.13
N ALA A 324 28.48 -14.02 59.95
CA ALA A 324 27.98 -15.19 60.68
C ALA A 324 28.78 -16.46 60.35
N GLN A 325 29.20 -16.62 59.09
CA GLN A 325 30.07 -17.73 58.69
C GLN A 325 31.44 -17.65 59.37
N GLN A 326 32.02 -16.45 59.50
CA GLN A 326 33.27 -16.26 60.24
C GLN A 326 33.13 -16.60 61.72
N ARG A 327 32.05 -16.16 62.38
CA ARG A 327 31.75 -16.52 63.78
C ARG A 327 31.59 -18.02 63.96
N LEU A 328 30.85 -18.69 63.07
CA LEU A 328 30.68 -20.14 63.10
C LEU A 328 32.04 -20.86 63.01
N ILE A 329 32.91 -20.45 62.09
CA ILE A 329 34.24 -21.04 61.93
C ILE A 329 35.07 -20.88 63.22
N GLN A 330 35.01 -19.71 63.86
CA GLN A 330 35.73 -19.44 65.12
C GLN A 330 35.23 -20.35 66.25
N GLU A 331 33.91 -20.39 66.50
CA GLU A 331 33.29 -21.21 67.54
C GLU A 331 33.48 -22.71 67.28
N GLN A 332 33.37 -23.14 66.02
CA GLN A 332 33.63 -24.51 65.61
C GLN A 332 35.08 -24.90 65.89
N THR A 333 36.04 -24.03 65.56
CA THR A 333 37.46 -24.26 65.80
C THR A 333 37.74 -24.36 67.30
N GLN A 334 37.18 -23.45 68.09
CA GLN A 334 37.36 -23.44 69.54
C GLN A 334 36.78 -24.70 70.19
N TYR A 335 35.55 -25.09 69.82
CA TYR A 335 34.92 -26.33 70.30
C TYR A 335 35.75 -27.58 69.94
N GLN A 336 36.27 -27.66 68.70
CA GLN A 336 37.13 -28.78 68.27
C GLN A 336 38.43 -28.84 69.08
N GLN A 337 39.06 -27.69 69.34
CA GLN A 337 40.27 -27.60 70.15
C GLN A 337 40.01 -28.01 71.60
N MET A 338 38.92 -27.56 72.22
CA MET A 338 38.51 -27.97 73.57
C MET A 338 38.27 -29.49 73.62
N ARG A 339 37.51 -30.03 72.67
CA ARG A 339 37.22 -31.47 72.58
C ARG A 339 38.50 -32.30 72.44
N ALA A 340 39.45 -31.87 71.60
CA ALA A 340 40.73 -32.54 71.44
C ALA A 340 41.60 -32.47 72.70
N ALA A 341 41.61 -31.34 73.41
CA ALA A 341 42.35 -31.17 74.66
C ALA A 341 41.78 -32.02 75.80
N LEU A 342 40.44 -32.14 75.89
CA LEU A 342 39.76 -33.01 76.85
C LEU A 342 40.11 -34.49 76.61
N ASN A 343 40.03 -34.96 75.37
CA ASN A 343 40.37 -36.34 74.99
C ASN A 343 41.85 -36.68 75.23
N ALA A 344 42.74 -35.70 75.13
CA ALA A 344 44.16 -35.86 75.38
C ALA A 344 44.55 -35.74 76.87
N GLY A 345 43.60 -35.52 77.79
CA GLY A 345 43.88 -35.31 79.21
C GLY A 345 44.66 -34.02 79.53
N ARG A 346 44.59 -33.01 78.64
CA ARG A 346 45.31 -31.73 78.74
C ARG A 346 44.47 -30.59 79.34
N THR A 347 43.39 -30.91 80.04
CA THR A 347 42.48 -29.94 80.70
C THR A 347 43.20 -29.00 81.67
N ARG A 348 44.24 -29.49 82.36
CA ARG A 348 45.05 -28.72 83.32
C ARG A 348 45.90 -27.61 82.68
N SER A 349 46.31 -27.75 81.43
CA SER A 349 47.31 -26.85 80.79
C SER A 349 46.84 -26.19 79.50
N ALA A 350 45.74 -26.62 78.89
CA ALA A 350 45.24 -26.02 77.66
C ALA A 350 44.59 -24.65 77.92
N SER A 351 45.09 -23.60 77.26
CA SER A 351 44.52 -22.24 77.31
C SER A 351 43.10 -22.12 76.75
N VAL A 352 42.63 -23.14 76.03
CA VAL A 352 41.29 -23.13 75.41
C VAL A 352 40.16 -23.22 76.46
N PHE A 353 40.47 -23.66 77.69
CA PHE A 353 39.52 -23.71 78.82
C PHE A 353 39.66 -22.50 79.75
N GLU A 354 39.71 -21.28 79.21
CA GLU A 354 39.86 -20.07 80.04
C GLU A 354 38.52 -19.71 80.71
N SER A 355 38.50 -19.68 82.05
CA SER A 355 37.42 -19.11 82.86
C SER A 355 37.95 -18.70 84.22
N ASP A 356 37.28 -17.77 84.91
CA ASP A 356 37.68 -17.35 86.27
C ASP A 356 37.72 -18.54 87.24
N THR A 357 36.77 -19.47 87.11
CA THR A 357 36.71 -20.72 87.89
C THR A 357 37.86 -21.65 87.56
N MET A 358 38.20 -21.85 86.28
CA MET A 358 39.32 -22.69 85.86
C MET A 358 40.65 -22.13 86.33
N SER A 359 40.84 -20.82 86.24
CA SER A 359 42.06 -20.14 86.71
C SER A 359 42.26 -20.36 88.20
N ASN A 360 41.20 -20.21 89.01
CA ASN A 360 41.24 -20.48 90.44
C ASN A 360 41.53 -21.97 90.75
N LEU A 361 40.85 -22.90 90.05
CA LEU A 361 41.09 -24.34 90.20
C LEU A 361 42.54 -24.72 89.85
N ARG A 362 43.13 -24.10 88.82
CA ARG A 362 44.54 -24.30 88.43
C ARG A 362 45.52 -23.74 89.45
N GLU A 363 45.23 -22.57 90.01
CA GLU A 363 46.02 -21.96 91.08
C GLU A 363 46.06 -22.89 92.31
N GLN A 364 44.89 -23.30 92.81
CA GLN A 364 44.78 -24.28 93.90
C GLN A 364 45.50 -25.60 93.58
N ASN A 365 45.44 -26.07 92.33
CA ASN A 365 46.10 -27.32 91.93
C ASN A 365 47.62 -27.20 91.99
N ASN A 366 48.15 -26.07 91.54
CA ASN A 366 49.58 -25.79 91.59
C ASN A 366 50.07 -25.63 93.04
N GLU A 367 49.33 -24.92 93.89
CA GLU A 367 49.64 -24.79 95.32
C GLU A 367 49.64 -26.15 96.04
N LEU A 368 48.60 -26.96 95.81
CA LEU A 368 48.50 -28.29 96.44
C LEU A 368 49.60 -29.24 95.94
N ARG A 369 49.97 -29.18 94.66
CA ARG A 369 51.11 -29.93 94.11
C ARG A 369 52.44 -29.53 94.73
N GLN A 370 52.68 -28.23 94.90
CA GLN A 370 53.88 -27.74 95.60
C GLN A 370 53.92 -28.22 97.05
N ARG A 371 52.77 -28.22 97.74
CA ARG A 371 52.64 -28.72 99.10
C ARG A 371 52.87 -30.23 99.21
N ILE A 372 52.34 -31.02 98.28
CA ILE A 372 52.60 -32.46 98.22
C ILE A 372 54.10 -32.71 98.03
N GLY A 373 54.75 -32.00 97.11
CA GLY A 373 56.19 -32.13 96.88
C GLY A 373 57.05 -31.83 98.11
N SER A 374 56.68 -30.83 98.92
CA SER A 374 57.39 -30.52 100.17
C SER A 374 57.11 -31.52 101.30
N LEU A 375 55.88 -32.05 101.39
CA LEU A 375 55.52 -33.11 102.34
C LEU A 375 56.20 -34.45 102.00
N GLU A 376 56.35 -34.77 100.71
CA GLU A 376 57.01 -35.99 100.24
C GLU A 376 58.50 -36.02 100.60
N LEU A 377 59.18 -34.87 100.45
CA LEU A 377 60.58 -34.68 100.84
C LEU A 377 60.83 -34.83 102.36
N SER A 378 59.82 -34.55 103.19
CA SER A 378 59.98 -34.45 104.66
C SER A 378 59.42 -35.63 105.46
N LEU A 379 58.29 -36.22 105.04
CA LEU A 379 57.51 -37.18 105.84
C LEU A 379 57.54 -38.62 105.31
N GLY A 380 58.12 -38.84 104.12
CA GLY A 380 58.18 -40.15 103.46
C GLY A 380 56.83 -40.61 102.84
N PRO A 381 56.85 -41.68 102.02
CA PRO A 381 55.76 -41.98 101.06
C PRO A 381 54.47 -42.57 101.65
N ARG A 382 54.40 -42.93 102.94
CA ARG A 382 53.20 -43.56 103.57
C ARG A 382 52.57 -42.74 104.70
N HIS A 383 52.95 -41.47 104.86
CA HIS A 383 52.44 -40.64 105.94
C HIS A 383 50.94 -40.27 105.73
N PRO A 384 50.08 -40.32 106.76
CA PRO A 384 48.64 -40.03 106.62
C PRO A 384 48.32 -38.66 106.00
N GLN A 385 49.10 -37.63 106.33
CA GLN A 385 48.92 -36.28 105.75
C GLN A 385 49.22 -36.22 104.24
N LEU A 386 50.14 -37.07 103.75
CA LEU A 386 50.44 -37.17 102.32
C LEU A 386 49.28 -37.82 101.58
N LEU A 387 48.72 -38.91 102.12
CA LEU A 387 47.56 -39.60 101.56
C LEU A 387 46.32 -38.68 101.49
N GLN A 388 46.10 -37.88 102.54
CA GLN A 388 45.03 -36.87 102.53
C GLN A 388 45.25 -35.84 101.42
N ALA A 389 46.45 -35.24 101.33
CA ALA A 389 46.76 -34.25 100.30
C ALA A 389 46.66 -34.84 98.87
N GLN A 390 47.03 -36.11 98.67
CA GLN A 390 46.85 -36.83 97.40
C GLN A 390 45.37 -37.02 97.05
N SER A 391 44.51 -37.36 98.03
CA SER A 391 43.06 -37.46 97.80
C SER A 391 42.41 -36.11 97.49
N GLU A 392 42.88 -35.03 98.14
CA GLU A 392 42.45 -33.65 97.85
C GLU A 392 42.88 -33.24 96.43
N LEU A 393 44.07 -33.68 95.98
CA LEU A 393 44.53 -33.45 94.60
C LEU A 393 43.67 -34.19 93.58
N GLU A 394 43.31 -35.45 93.82
CA GLU A 394 42.42 -36.22 92.95
C GLU A 394 41.03 -35.59 92.85
N ALA A 395 40.47 -35.15 93.99
CA ALA A 395 39.20 -34.42 94.02
C ALA A 395 39.27 -33.12 93.22
N LEU A 396 40.37 -32.38 93.33
CA LEU A 396 40.58 -31.14 92.58
C LEU A 396 40.80 -31.39 91.07
N GLU A 397 41.48 -32.48 90.70
CA GLU A 397 41.63 -32.89 89.29
C GLU A 397 40.30 -33.30 88.67
N ASN A 398 39.43 -33.97 89.43
CA ASN A 398 38.05 -34.25 89.00
C ASN A 398 37.25 -32.95 88.83
N ALA A 399 37.36 -32.00 89.76
CA ALA A 399 36.72 -30.69 89.63
C ALA A 399 37.21 -29.90 88.39
N ILE A 400 38.51 -29.96 88.06
CA ILE A 400 39.06 -29.37 86.82
C ILE A 400 38.46 -30.03 85.57
N ASN A 401 38.33 -31.36 85.56
CA ASN A 401 37.74 -32.07 84.42
C ASN A 401 36.24 -31.79 84.26
N ASP A 402 35.52 -31.65 85.36
CA ASP A 402 34.09 -31.32 85.34
C ASP A 402 33.86 -29.87 84.90
N GLU A 403 34.68 -28.91 85.35
CA GLU A 403 34.63 -27.54 84.82
C GLU A 403 35.01 -27.50 83.34
N ALA A 404 36.00 -28.28 82.89
CA ALA A 404 36.35 -28.37 81.48
C ALA A 404 35.21 -28.94 80.62
N ARG A 405 34.45 -29.93 81.12
CA ARG A 405 33.23 -30.44 80.48
C ARG A 405 32.13 -29.37 80.43
N ALA A 406 31.91 -28.65 81.53
CA ALA A 406 30.95 -27.56 81.58
C ALA A 406 31.29 -26.44 80.58
N ILE A 407 32.57 -26.08 80.44
CA ILE A 407 33.04 -25.13 79.42
C ILE A 407 32.79 -25.68 78.01
N LEU A 408 33.11 -26.96 77.76
CA LEU A 408 32.90 -27.61 76.46
C LEU A 408 31.41 -27.62 76.07
N ASP A 409 30.51 -27.89 77.01
CA ASP A 409 29.06 -27.88 76.76
C ASP A 409 28.56 -26.47 76.46
N ARG A 410 29.08 -25.43 77.14
CA ARG A 410 28.80 -24.03 76.80
C ARG A 410 29.28 -23.69 75.38
N ALA A 411 30.50 -24.11 75.02
CA ALA A 411 31.05 -23.90 73.67
C ALA A 411 30.25 -24.64 72.59
N ARG A 412 29.78 -25.87 72.88
CA ARG A 412 28.88 -26.61 71.99
C ARG A 412 27.58 -25.85 71.76
N ALA A 413 26.97 -25.34 72.82
CA ALA A 413 25.75 -24.54 72.73
C ALA A 413 25.96 -23.24 71.93
N SER A 414 27.12 -22.59 72.06
CA SER A 414 27.50 -21.43 71.24
C SER A 414 27.65 -21.81 69.75
N TYR A 415 28.36 -22.89 69.44
CA TYR A 415 28.50 -23.41 68.07
C TYR A 415 27.15 -23.74 67.43
N GLU A 416 26.27 -24.48 68.13
CA GLU A 416 24.93 -24.84 67.63
C GLU A 416 24.05 -23.59 67.41
N ARG A 417 24.21 -22.55 68.25
CA ARG A 417 23.52 -21.26 68.09
C ARG A 417 23.98 -20.52 66.84
N GLU A 418 25.29 -20.38 66.63
CA GLU A 418 25.83 -19.73 65.42
C GLU A 418 25.48 -20.51 64.15
N GLN A 419 25.44 -21.85 64.22
CA GLN A 419 25.01 -22.68 63.09
C GLN A 419 23.55 -22.39 62.70
N THR A 420 22.67 -22.26 63.70
CA THR A 420 21.26 -21.92 63.50
C THR A 420 21.11 -20.49 62.97
N ALA A 421 21.89 -19.55 63.47
CA ALA A 421 21.89 -18.16 63.01
C ALA A 421 22.32 -18.05 61.54
N LEU A 422 23.39 -18.77 61.14
CA LEU A 422 23.84 -18.82 59.74
C LEU A 422 22.76 -19.40 58.83
N ALA A 423 22.13 -20.52 59.22
CA ALA A 423 21.08 -21.15 58.43
C ALA A 423 19.87 -20.20 58.22
N ALA A 424 19.47 -19.47 59.27
CA ALA A 424 18.40 -18.48 59.19
C ALA A 424 18.76 -17.30 58.27
N LEU A 425 19.99 -16.78 58.37
CA LEU A 425 20.48 -15.70 57.50
C LEU A 425 20.58 -16.15 56.04
N GLN A 426 21.06 -17.37 55.78
CA GLN A 426 21.13 -17.93 54.43
C GLN A 426 19.74 -18.13 53.82
N ALA A 427 18.77 -18.62 54.61
CA ALA A 427 17.38 -18.74 54.15
C ALA A 427 16.79 -17.37 53.78
N LYS A 428 17.00 -16.36 54.63
CA LYS A 428 16.55 -14.98 54.38
C LYS A 428 17.23 -14.35 53.15
N ALA A 429 18.53 -14.57 52.97
CA ALA A 429 19.25 -14.10 51.79
C ALA A 429 18.78 -14.80 50.50
N GLY A 430 18.45 -16.09 50.57
CA GLY A 430 17.88 -16.84 49.45
C GLY A 430 16.48 -16.37 49.07
N GLU A 431 15.61 -16.10 50.06
CA GLU A 431 14.28 -15.54 49.85
C GLU A 431 14.35 -14.15 49.20
N GLU A 432 15.19 -13.26 49.72
CA GLU A 432 15.40 -11.92 49.15
C GLU A 432 15.91 -11.99 47.71
N THR A 433 16.88 -12.86 47.43
CA THR A 433 17.42 -13.06 46.09
C THR A 433 16.35 -13.57 45.12
N SER A 434 15.49 -14.48 45.54
CA SER A 434 14.37 -14.98 44.73
C SER A 434 13.35 -13.88 44.41
N ASN A 435 13.02 -13.04 45.39
CA ASN A 435 12.12 -11.91 45.19
C ASN A 435 12.69 -10.95 44.13
N VAL A 436 13.97 -10.59 44.24
CA VAL A 436 14.66 -9.73 43.25
C VAL A 436 14.56 -10.25 41.82
N PHE A 437 14.59 -11.57 41.59
CA PHE A 437 14.44 -12.12 40.24
C PHE A 437 13.00 -12.00 39.69
N VAL A 438 11.99 -12.26 40.52
CA VAL A 438 10.57 -12.11 40.14
C VAL A 438 10.25 -10.65 39.84
N ASP A 439 10.78 -9.74 40.65
CA ASP A 439 10.63 -8.31 40.43
C ASP A 439 11.29 -7.85 39.12
N ASN A 440 12.51 -8.33 38.82
CA ASN A 440 13.18 -8.01 37.56
C ASN A 440 12.39 -8.47 36.33
N GLU A 441 11.76 -9.65 36.38
CA GLU A 441 10.90 -10.13 35.29
C GLU A 441 9.67 -9.22 35.12
N ALA A 442 9.03 -8.85 36.24
CA ALA A 442 7.90 -7.92 36.23
C ALA A 442 8.31 -6.53 35.72
N GLU A 443 9.50 -6.03 36.06
CA GLU A 443 10.02 -4.76 35.55
C GLU A 443 10.28 -4.77 34.04
N VAL A 444 10.79 -5.88 33.49
CA VAL A 444 10.97 -6.03 32.03
C VAL A 444 9.62 -5.99 31.33
N GLN A 445 8.63 -6.74 31.82
CA GLN A 445 7.27 -6.72 31.28
C GLN A 445 6.62 -5.33 31.39
N LEU A 446 6.82 -4.64 32.53
CA LEU A 446 6.36 -3.28 32.72
C LEU A 446 6.97 -2.32 31.68
N ARG A 447 8.28 -2.39 31.44
CA ARG A 447 8.95 -1.56 30.41
C ARG A 447 8.40 -1.80 29.01
N ASP A 448 8.04 -3.03 28.68
CA ASP A 448 7.45 -3.34 27.38
C ASP A 448 6.01 -2.80 27.27
N LEU A 449 5.21 -2.88 28.33
CA LEU A 449 3.90 -2.24 28.40
C LEU A 449 3.99 -0.71 28.29
N GLU A 450 4.97 -0.10 28.97
CA GLU A 450 5.24 1.35 28.90
C GLU A 450 5.66 1.79 27.49
N ARG A 451 6.48 0.99 26.80
CA ARG A 451 6.84 1.22 25.39
C ARG A 451 5.62 1.15 24.47
N ASP A 452 4.75 0.15 24.66
CA ASP A 452 3.51 0.03 23.87
C ASP A 452 2.57 1.23 24.12
N ALA A 453 2.39 1.63 25.38
CA ALA A 453 1.60 2.81 25.74
C ALA A 453 2.17 4.10 25.13
N THR A 454 3.49 4.29 25.24
CA THR A 454 4.19 5.46 24.67
C THR A 454 4.06 5.49 23.14
N ALA A 455 4.27 4.35 22.46
CA ALA A 455 4.15 4.27 21.01
C ALA A 455 2.73 4.62 20.53
N LYS A 456 1.70 4.11 21.22
CA LYS A 456 0.29 4.42 20.91
C LYS A 456 -0.06 5.89 21.17
N ALA A 457 0.43 6.46 22.27
CA ALA A 457 0.26 7.87 22.57
C ALA A 457 0.92 8.78 21.53
N GLN A 458 2.15 8.46 21.12
CA GLN A 458 2.87 9.19 20.06
C GLN A 458 2.16 9.10 18.71
N LEU A 459 1.62 7.92 18.36
CA LEU A 459 0.85 7.74 17.13
C LEU A 459 -0.44 8.56 17.15
N TYR A 460 -1.15 8.60 18.28
CA TYR A 460 -2.31 9.45 18.47
C TYR A 460 -1.97 10.93 18.28
N GLU A 461 -0.92 11.42 18.93
CA GLU A 461 -0.48 12.83 18.85
C GLU A 461 -0.05 13.23 17.43
N THR A 462 0.70 12.35 16.76
CA THR A 462 1.14 12.57 15.37
C THR A 462 -0.07 12.66 14.43
N PHE A 463 -1.05 11.76 14.59
CA PHE A 463 -2.24 11.76 13.75
C PHE A 463 -3.17 12.94 14.07
N LEU A 464 -3.21 13.38 15.33
CA LEU A 464 -3.94 14.58 15.75
C LEU A 464 -3.36 15.83 15.10
N THR A 465 -2.04 16.00 15.17
CA THR A 465 -1.34 17.11 14.52
C THR A 465 -1.57 17.09 13.00
N ARG A 466 -1.46 15.92 12.36
CA ARG A 466 -1.71 15.78 10.92
C ARG A 466 -3.16 16.07 10.54
N SER A 467 -4.13 15.68 11.38
CA SER A 467 -5.54 16.03 11.20
C SER A 467 -5.76 17.54 11.25
N GLN A 468 -5.11 18.24 12.18
CA GLN A 468 -5.20 19.70 12.30
C GLN A 468 -4.61 20.38 11.05
N GLN A 469 -3.43 19.94 10.60
CA GLN A 469 -2.80 20.44 9.36
C GLN A 469 -3.67 20.24 8.12
N ILE A 470 -4.31 19.07 7.97
CA ILE A 470 -5.25 18.81 6.86
C ILE A 470 -6.46 19.73 6.93
N THR A 471 -7.01 19.93 8.12
CA THR A 471 -8.19 20.79 8.33
C THR A 471 -7.88 22.26 8.00
N GLU A 472 -6.70 22.74 8.37
CA GLU A 472 -6.22 24.08 8.00
C GLU A 472 -6.00 24.21 6.48
N SER A 473 -5.49 23.16 5.83
CA SER A 473 -5.23 23.15 4.38
C SER A 473 -6.51 23.07 3.52
N GLN A 474 -7.60 22.51 4.04
CA GLN A 474 -8.89 22.40 3.35
C GLN A 474 -9.60 23.75 3.13
N GLN A 475 -9.17 24.83 3.79
CA GLN A 475 -9.71 26.18 3.55
C GLN A 475 -9.21 26.81 2.24
N ILE A 476 -8.28 26.16 1.53
CA ILE A 476 -7.79 26.58 0.23
C ILE A 476 -8.66 25.91 -0.84
N ASP A 477 -9.29 26.71 -1.69
CA ASP A 477 -10.23 26.32 -2.74
C ASP A 477 -9.71 25.14 -3.58
N THR A 478 -10.27 23.95 -3.39
CA THR A 478 -9.83 22.70 -4.05
C THR A 478 -10.58 22.43 -5.35
N THR A 479 -11.53 23.29 -5.72
CA THR A 479 -12.30 23.16 -6.95
C THR A 479 -11.46 23.71 -8.11
N ASN A 480 -10.61 22.85 -8.67
CA ASN A 480 -9.68 23.18 -9.77
C ASN A 480 -10.37 23.34 -11.14
N ILE A 481 -11.55 23.95 -11.18
CA ILE A 481 -12.35 24.17 -12.40
C ILE A 481 -12.47 25.68 -12.61
N ARG A 482 -12.16 26.13 -13.82
CA ARG A 482 -12.30 27.53 -14.19
C ARG A 482 -12.81 27.66 -15.62
N VAL A 483 -13.89 28.40 -15.80
CA VAL A 483 -14.36 28.79 -17.14
C VAL A 483 -13.38 29.78 -17.76
N ILE A 484 -12.83 29.44 -18.92
CA ILE A 484 -11.90 30.31 -19.68
C ILE A 484 -12.70 31.22 -20.60
N SER A 485 -13.66 30.65 -21.33
CA SER A 485 -14.52 31.36 -22.27
C SER A 485 -15.96 30.90 -22.11
N SER A 486 -16.89 31.85 -22.04
CA SER A 486 -18.32 31.56 -22.02
C SER A 486 -18.87 31.45 -23.45
N ALA A 487 -19.98 30.74 -23.57
CA ALA A 487 -20.75 30.64 -24.80
C ALA A 487 -21.16 32.01 -25.36
N VAL A 488 -21.11 32.18 -26.69
CA VAL A 488 -21.54 33.40 -27.42
C VAL A 488 -22.50 32.99 -28.55
N PRO A 489 -23.61 33.72 -28.77
CA PRO A 489 -24.60 33.32 -29.76
C PRO A 489 -24.03 33.38 -31.19
N PRO A 490 -24.10 32.29 -31.97
CA PRO A 490 -23.54 32.21 -33.31
C PRO A 490 -24.36 33.03 -34.31
N LYS A 491 -23.68 33.77 -35.18
CA LYS A 491 -24.32 34.67 -36.17
C LYS A 491 -25.00 33.94 -37.34
N ALA A 492 -24.73 32.65 -37.53
CA ALA A 492 -25.29 31.83 -38.61
C ALA A 492 -25.48 30.39 -38.13
N PRO A 493 -26.46 29.65 -38.66
CA PRO A 493 -26.64 28.24 -38.30
C PRO A 493 -25.42 27.41 -38.71
N SER A 494 -25.00 26.52 -37.83
CA SER A 494 -23.88 25.60 -38.05
C SER A 494 -24.25 24.47 -39.02
N TRP A 495 -25.53 24.10 -39.05
CA TRP A 495 -26.12 23.11 -39.95
C TRP A 495 -27.51 23.57 -40.37
N PRO A 496 -27.95 23.37 -41.64
CA PRO A 496 -27.25 22.73 -42.77
C PRO A 496 -26.10 23.59 -43.36
N PRO A 497 -25.15 22.99 -44.09
CA PRO A 497 -24.00 23.72 -44.65
C PRO A 497 -24.46 24.84 -45.57
N ARG A 498 -23.61 25.88 -45.73
CA ARG A 498 -23.92 27.06 -46.56
C ARG A 498 -24.52 26.64 -47.90
N LYS A 499 -25.53 27.40 -48.36
CA LYS A 499 -26.28 27.14 -49.61
C LYS A 499 -25.38 26.81 -50.81
N LEU A 500 -24.19 27.42 -50.87
CA LEU A 500 -23.17 27.19 -51.90
C LEU A 500 -22.58 25.76 -51.86
N ILE A 501 -22.32 25.21 -50.67
CA ILE A 501 -21.81 23.84 -50.49
C ILE A 501 -22.90 22.82 -50.86
N LEU A 502 -24.15 23.04 -50.42
CA LEU A 502 -25.29 22.21 -50.81
C LEU A 502 -25.48 22.19 -52.33
N MET A 503 -25.37 23.35 -52.99
CA MET A 503 -25.45 23.46 -54.44
C MET A 503 -24.30 22.69 -55.12
N ALA A 504 -23.05 22.87 -54.67
CA ALA A 504 -21.90 22.15 -55.22
C ALA A 504 -22.04 20.63 -55.06
N GLY A 505 -22.50 20.16 -53.89
CA GLY A 505 -22.79 18.75 -53.65
C GLY A 505 -23.93 18.21 -54.54
N GLY A 506 -24.99 19.00 -54.70
CA GLY A 506 -26.10 18.68 -55.61
C GLY A 506 -25.66 18.57 -57.07
N VAL A 507 -24.77 19.44 -57.53
CA VAL A 507 -24.17 19.36 -58.88
C VAL A 507 -23.32 18.10 -59.03
N ALA A 508 -22.43 17.82 -58.07
CA ALA A 508 -21.56 16.64 -58.13
C ALA A 508 -22.37 15.33 -58.12
N ALA A 509 -23.34 15.20 -57.22
CA ALA A 509 -24.23 14.05 -57.15
C ALA A 509 -25.08 13.91 -58.43
N GLY A 510 -25.63 15.03 -58.92
CA GLY A 510 -26.44 15.06 -60.14
C GLY A 510 -25.65 14.69 -61.40
N LEU A 511 -24.37 15.06 -61.46
CA LEU A 511 -23.46 14.65 -62.53
C LEU A 511 -23.16 13.15 -62.47
N MET A 512 -22.84 12.61 -61.30
CA MET A 512 -22.60 11.16 -61.15
C MET A 512 -23.83 10.33 -61.53
N ILE A 513 -25.01 10.72 -61.02
CA ILE A 513 -26.27 10.04 -61.32
C ILE A 513 -26.64 10.21 -62.81
N GLY A 514 -26.45 11.41 -63.35
CA GLY A 514 -26.75 11.72 -64.75
C GLY A 514 -25.89 10.93 -65.73
N VAL A 515 -24.57 10.87 -65.47
CA VAL A 515 -23.63 10.08 -66.28
C VAL A 515 -23.94 8.60 -66.17
N GLY A 516 -24.20 8.08 -64.97
CA GLY A 516 -24.58 6.68 -64.77
C GLY A 516 -25.86 6.29 -65.51
N LEU A 517 -26.90 7.13 -65.45
CA LEU A 517 -28.16 6.92 -66.18
C LEU A 517 -27.97 6.99 -67.69
N ALA A 518 -27.17 7.94 -68.19
CA ALA A 518 -26.87 8.08 -69.62
C ALA A 518 -26.16 6.83 -70.17
N LEU A 519 -25.16 6.32 -69.45
CA LEU A 519 -24.43 5.11 -69.83
C LEU A 519 -25.32 3.87 -69.78
N LEU A 520 -26.15 3.72 -68.74
CA LEU A 520 -27.05 2.58 -68.59
C LEU A 520 -28.13 2.56 -69.70
N LEU A 521 -28.70 3.72 -70.02
CA LEU A 521 -29.68 3.85 -71.11
C LEU A 521 -29.05 3.65 -72.49
N GLY A 522 -27.82 4.15 -72.70
CA GLY A 522 -27.03 3.92 -73.91
C GLY A 522 -26.72 2.44 -74.13
N PHE A 523 -26.23 1.77 -73.10
CA PHE A 523 -25.98 0.32 -73.09
C PHE A 523 -27.25 -0.51 -73.32
N ARG A 524 -28.38 -0.12 -72.72
CA ARG A 524 -29.66 -0.80 -72.96
C ARG A 524 -30.16 -0.61 -74.41
N ARG A 525 -29.88 0.56 -75.01
CA ARG A 525 -30.25 0.85 -76.39
C ARG A 525 -29.38 0.07 -77.38
N SER A 526 -28.08 -0.07 -77.12
CA SER A 526 -27.18 -0.89 -77.92
C SER A 526 -27.51 -2.39 -77.85
N MET A 527 -27.89 -2.90 -76.67
CA MET A 527 -28.38 -4.28 -76.55
C MET A 527 -29.69 -4.53 -77.32
N ARG A 528 -30.56 -3.51 -77.46
CA ARG A 528 -31.82 -3.63 -78.23
C ARG A 528 -31.59 -3.57 -79.73
N SER A 529 -30.66 -2.75 -80.21
CA SER A 529 -30.31 -2.71 -81.64
C SER A 529 -29.65 -4.02 -82.08
N MET A 530 -28.81 -4.64 -81.24
CA MET A 530 -28.22 -5.95 -81.53
C MET A 530 -29.27 -7.08 -81.62
N ARG A 531 -30.34 -7.02 -80.82
CA ARG A 531 -31.44 -8.02 -80.90
C ARG A 531 -32.30 -7.88 -82.15
N LEU A 532 -32.40 -6.69 -82.72
CA LEU A 532 -33.14 -6.43 -83.96
C LEU A 532 -32.30 -6.69 -85.22
N ALA A 533 -30.97 -6.81 -85.09
CA ALA A 533 -30.07 -7.16 -86.19
C ALA A 533 -29.84 -8.68 -86.35
N ASN A 534 -30.23 -9.48 -85.35
CA ASN A 534 -30.12 -10.95 -85.33
C ASN A 534 -31.48 -11.66 -85.52
N ALA A 535 -32.55 -10.91 -85.76
CA ALA A 535 -33.89 -11.42 -86.14
C ALA A 535 -34.17 -10.99 -87.58
#